data_AF-A0AAQ3NGV3-F1
#
_entry.id   AF-A0AAQ3NGV3-F1
#
_cell.length_a   1.000
_cell.length_b   1.000
_cell.length_c   1.000
_cell.angle_alpha   90.00
_cell.angle_beta   90.00
_cell.angle_gamma   90.00
#
_symmetry.space_group_name_H-M   'P 1'
#
loop_
_entity.id
_entity.type
_entity.pdbx_description
1 polymer ?
#
loop_
_entity_poly.entity_id
_entity_poly.type
_entity_poly.pdbx_seq_one_letter_code
_entity_poly.pdbx_strand_id
1 'polypeptide(L)'
;MRIERQSKRFQPNKPSTIAQAAVALMSGRMKEAISAELLRIEAEHSARQAEAEEIRSELLSRGDIQRFWDEKLNDEKNRGLDVERLYHMEAKNLEEEEINQDKLYTEYLKEKSAMDCQKQLLLSLKKEVDEISEKVASERVIYIDERLVVQNLLKDLEFKLEELLDTKSTLEAEKEALQILR
;
A
#
# COMPACT_ATOMS: atom_id res chain seq x y z
N MET A 1 87.00 -28.20 -67.58
CA MET A 1 85.76 -27.99 -68.37
C MET A 1 84.58 -28.54 -67.56
N ARG A 2 83.49 -27.78 -67.48
CA ARG A 2 82.42 -27.82 -66.46
C ARG A 2 81.93 -29.21 -66.05
N ILE A 3 81.95 -29.48 -64.74
CA ILE A 3 81.37 -30.65 -64.08
C ILE A 3 80.03 -30.21 -63.47
N GLU A 4 78.92 -30.64 -64.03
CA GLU A 4 77.60 -30.53 -63.40
C GLU A 4 77.41 -31.71 -62.45
N ARG A 5 77.69 -31.49 -61.15
CA ARG A 5 77.33 -32.45 -60.10
C ARG A 5 75.82 -32.37 -59.86
N GLN A 6 75.06 -33.28 -60.47
CA GLN A 6 73.69 -33.55 -60.07
C GLN A 6 73.67 -34.20 -58.68
N SER A 7 73.40 -33.39 -57.66
CA SER A 7 73.13 -33.88 -56.29
C SER A 7 71.82 -34.67 -56.29
N LYS A 8 71.91 -36.00 -56.21
CA LYS A 8 70.77 -36.90 -55.98
C LYS A 8 69.97 -36.41 -54.76
N ARG A 9 68.70 -36.11 -54.98
CA ARG A 9 67.76 -35.63 -53.95
C ARG A 9 67.64 -36.67 -52.82
N PHE A 10 67.64 -36.18 -51.58
CA PHE A 10 67.27 -36.96 -50.39
C PHE A 10 65.81 -37.41 -50.53
N GLN A 11 65.54 -38.72 -50.44
CA GLN A 11 64.19 -39.27 -50.31
C GLN A 11 63.93 -39.45 -48.80
N PRO A 12 63.00 -38.69 -48.18
CA PRO A 12 62.87 -38.62 -46.72
C PRO A 12 62.46 -39.94 -46.04
N ASN A 13 61.88 -40.89 -46.79
CA ASN A 13 61.42 -42.18 -46.27
C ASN A 13 62.40 -43.35 -46.49
N LYS A 14 63.64 -43.11 -46.94
CA LYS A 14 64.66 -44.16 -47.06
C LYS A 14 65.76 -44.00 -46.00
N PRO A 15 66.16 -45.07 -45.30
CA PRO A 15 67.21 -44.99 -44.28
C PRO A 15 68.56 -44.63 -44.91
N SER A 16 69.23 -43.63 -44.34
CA SER A 16 70.58 -43.21 -44.75
C SER A 16 71.63 -44.20 -44.26
N THR A 17 72.64 -44.48 -45.07
CA THR A 17 73.82 -45.26 -44.65
C THR A 17 74.72 -44.43 -43.72
N ILE A 18 75.47 -45.10 -42.82
CA ILE A 18 76.36 -44.44 -41.83
C ILE A 18 77.33 -43.45 -42.51
N ALA A 19 77.88 -43.81 -43.67
CA ALA A 19 78.75 -42.93 -44.44
C ALA A 19 78.04 -41.66 -44.94
N GLN A 20 76.77 -41.74 -45.33
CA GLN A 20 75.99 -40.58 -45.81
C GLN A 20 75.64 -39.63 -44.66
N ALA A 21 75.34 -40.15 -43.46
CA ALA A 21 75.13 -39.35 -42.27
C ALA A 21 76.43 -38.64 -41.82
N ALA A 22 77.55 -39.36 -41.79
CA ALA A 22 78.86 -38.80 -41.47
C ALA A 22 79.28 -37.70 -42.46
N VAL A 23 79.05 -37.90 -43.76
CA VAL A 23 79.29 -36.87 -44.78
C VAL A 23 78.40 -35.66 -44.57
N ALA A 24 77.10 -35.83 -44.29
CA ALA A 24 76.19 -34.71 -44.06
C ALA A 24 76.52 -33.91 -42.79
N LEU A 25 77.05 -34.57 -41.75
CA LEU A 25 77.54 -33.95 -40.52
C LEU A 25 78.82 -33.16 -40.75
N MET A 26 79.82 -33.74 -41.42
CA MET A 26 81.09 -33.07 -41.70
C MET A 26 80.95 -31.98 -42.78
N SER A 27 80.03 -32.12 -43.73
CA SER A 27 79.85 -31.18 -44.84
C SER A 27 78.94 -29.98 -44.51
N GLY A 28 78.48 -29.84 -43.26
CA GLY A 28 77.59 -28.75 -42.83
C GLY A 28 76.14 -28.85 -43.32
N ARG A 29 75.79 -29.82 -44.17
CA ARG A 29 74.46 -29.97 -44.77
C ARG A 29 73.35 -30.20 -43.74
N MET A 30 73.67 -30.88 -42.62
CA MET A 30 72.71 -31.05 -41.53
C MET A 30 72.46 -29.75 -40.76
N LYS A 31 73.51 -28.92 -40.57
CA LYS A 31 73.38 -27.59 -39.96
C LYS A 31 72.52 -26.66 -40.84
N GLU A 32 72.72 -26.71 -42.16
CA GLU A 32 71.90 -25.98 -43.14
C GLU A 32 70.44 -26.42 -43.09
N ALA A 33 70.17 -27.73 -43.03
CA ALA A 33 68.81 -28.25 -42.94
C ALA A 33 68.09 -27.86 -41.64
N ILE A 34 68.78 -27.92 -40.49
CA ILE A 34 68.24 -27.47 -39.20
C ILE A 34 67.97 -25.96 -39.22
N SER A 35 68.90 -25.17 -39.76
CA SER A 35 68.73 -23.72 -39.88
C SER A 35 67.55 -23.36 -40.78
N ALA A 36 67.36 -24.08 -41.89
CA ALA A 36 66.23 -23.87 -42.78
C ALA A 36 64.89 -24.21 -42.10
N GLU A 37 64.85 -25.28 -41.30
CA GLU A 37 63.63 -25.66 -40.56
C GLU A 37 63.30 -24.68 -39.44
N LEU A 38 64.30 -24.16 -38.72
CA LEU A 38 64.10 -23.10 -37.73
C LEU A 38 63.54 -21.83 -38.38
N LEU A 39 64.10 -21.40 -39.51
CA LEU A 39 63.58 -20.25 -40.28
C LEU A 39 62.16 -20.49 -40.78
N ARG A 40 61.83 -21.73 -41.21
CA ARG A 40 60.47 -22.09 -41.63
C ARG A 40 59.48 -21.96 -40.47
N ILE A 41 59.83 -22.48 -39.28
CA ILE A 41 58.98 -22.41 -38.08
C ILE A 41 58.83 -20.95 -37.62
N GLU A 42 59.90 -20.16 -37.64
CA GLU A 42 59.87 -18.74 -37.27
C GLU A 42 59.01 -17.91 -38.23
N ALA A 43 59.09 -18.20 -39.53
CA ALA A 43 58.21 -17.60 -40.54
C ALA A 43 56.75 -18.00 -40.33
N GLU A 44 56.47 -19.27 -40.02
CA GLU A 44 55.13 -19.78 -39.74
C GLU A 44 54.54 -19.15 -38.46
N HIS A 45 55.33 -19.02 -37.40
CA HIS A 45 54.93 -18.32 -36.17
C HIS A 45 54.61 -16.85 -36.43
N SER A 46 55.49 -16.15 -37.15
CA SER A 46 55.30 -14.75 -37.53
C SER A 46 54.04 -14.56 -38.37
N ALA A 47 53.77 -15.46 -39.31
CA ALA A 47 52.56 -15.42 -40.13
C ALA A 47 51.29 -15.60 -39.28
N ARG A 48 51.26 -16.56 -38.35
CA ARG A 48 50.12 -16.75 -37.43
C ARG A 48 49.89 -15.55 -36.53
N GLN A 49 50.97 -14.90 -36.06
CA GLN A 49 50.85 -13.71 -35.23
C GLN A 49 50.30 -12.52 -36.02
N ALA A 50 50.73 -12.35 -37.28
CA ALA A 50 50.20 -11.33 -38.17
C ALA A 50 48.70 -11.55 -38.47
N GLU A 51 48.30 -12.80 -38.75
CA GLU A 51 46.90 -13.18 -38.96
C GLU A 51 46.05 -12.89 -37.72
N ALA A 52 46.54 -13.25 -36.52
CA ALA A 52 45.83 -12.97 -35.27
C ALA A 52 45.66 -11.46 -35.01
N GLU A 53 46.67 -10.66 -35.33
CA GLU A 53 46.60 -9.20 -35.19
C GLU A 53 45.64 -8.59 -36.22
N GLU A 54 45.63 -9.10 -37.46
CA GLU A 54 44.68 -8.69 -38.49
C GLU A 54 43.24 -8.96 -38.07
N ILE A 55 42.94 -10.18 -37.58
CA ILE A 55 41.62 -10.54 -37.05
C ILE A 55 41.23 -9.62 -35.88
N ARG A 56 42.16 -9.37 -34.95
CA ARG A 56 41.92 -8.46 -33.82
C ARG A 56 41.62 -7.05 -34.29
N SER A 57 42.40 -6.53 -35.23
CA SER A 57 42.22 -5.19 -35.82
C SER A 57 40.90 -5.08 -36.57
N GLU A 58 40.50 -6.11 -37.31
CA GLU A 58 39.20 -6.16 -37.99
C GLU A 58 38.04 -6.11 -36.99
N LEU A 59 38.08 -6.92 -35.94
CA LEU A 59 37.06 -6.93 -34.89
C LEU A 59 36.93 -5.58 -34.17
N LEU A 60 38.06 -4.93 -33.89
CA LEU A 60 38.09 -3.61 -33.26
C LEU A 60 37.60 -2.51 -34.22
N SER A 61 38.06 -2.53 -35.48
CA SER A 61 37.72 -1.51 -36.48
C SER A 61 36.25 -1.56 -36.92
N ARG A 62 35.64 -2.76 -36.93
CA ARG A 62 34.20 -2.91 -37.15
C ARG A 62 33.36 -2.30 -36.04
N GLY A 63 33.94 -2.14 -34.83
CA GLY A 63 33.26 -1.55 -33.68
C GLY A 63 32.08 -2.37 -33.17
N ASP A 64 31.92 -3.63 -33.61
CA ASP A 64 30.77 -4.47 -33.27
C ASP A 64 30.66 -4.70 -31.76
N ILE A 65 31.79 -4.92 -31.09
CA ILE A 65 31.87 -5.09 -29.64
C ILE A 65 31.44 -3.80 -28.93
N GLN A 66 31.93 -2.64 -29.40
CA GLN A 66 31.58 -1.36 -28.80
C GLN A 66 30.09 -1.07 -28.94
N ARG A 67 29.53 -1.21 -30.15
CA ARG A 67 28.09 -1.00 -30.39
C ARG A 67 27.21 -1.90 -29.52
N PHE A 68 27.58 -3.17 -29.40
CA PHE A 68 26.86 -4.12 -28.56
C PHE A 68 26.80 -3.65 -27.09
N TRP A 69 27.93 -3.21 -26.54
CA TRP A 69 27.97 -2.74 -25.16
C TRP A 69 27.30 -1.38 -24.98
N ASP A 70 27.44 -0.47 -25.94
CA ASP A 70 26.78 0.84 -25.92
C ASP A 70 25.25 0.68 -25.93
N GLU A 71 24.72 -0.22 -26.76
CA GLU A 71 23.29 -0.56 -26.80
C GLU A 71 22.83 -1.13 -25.46
N LYS A 72 23.55 -2.11 -24.91
CA LYS A 72 23.23 -2.71 -23.60
C LYS A 72 23.27 -1.70 -22.46
N LEU A 73 24.25 -0.80 -22.46
CA LEU A 73 24.38 0.23 -21.45
C LEU A 73 23.25 1.27 -21.56
N ASN A 74 22.85 1.60 -22.78
CA ASN A 74 21.72 2.50 -23.02
C ASN A 74 20.38 1.88 -22.58
N ASP A 75 20.16 0.60 -22.89
CA ASP A 75 18.97 -0.14 -22.43
C ASP A 75 18.85 -0.14 -20.91
N GLU A 76 19.96 -0.44 -20.22
CA GLU A 76 20.01 -0.44 -18.76
C GLU A 76 19.82 0.94 -18.16
N LYS A 77 20.36 1.98 -18.80
CA LYS A 77 20.14 3.38 -18.39
C LYS A 77 18.66 3.77 -18.52
N ASN A 78 18.01 3.41 -19.62
CA ASN A 78 16.59 3.68 -19.83
C ASN A 78 15.73 2.91 -18.81
N ARG A 79 16.08 1.64 -18.53
CA ARG A 79 15.41 0.86 -17.49
C ARG A 79 15.56 1.52 -16.11
N GLY A 80 16.74 2.05 -15.80
CA GLY A 80 16.97 2.80 -14.55
C GLY A 80 16.07 4.03 -14.44
N LEU A 81 15.96 4.83 -15.50
CA LEU A 81 15.09 6.01 -15.55
C LEU A 81 13.61 5.64 -15.41
N ASP A 82 13.17 4.56 -16.04
CA ASP A 82 11.79 4.07 -15.93
C ASP A 82 11.46 3.63 -14.50
N VAL A 83 12.37 2.90 -13.85
CA VAL A 83 12.21 2.48 -12.46
C VAL A 83 12.20 3.68 -11.51
N GLU A 84 13.10 4.65 -11.69
CA GLU A 84 13.15 5.86 -10.88
C GLU A 84 11.86 6.68 -11.03
N ARG A 85 11.34 6.82 -12.25
CA ARG A 85 10.05 7.49 -12.51
C ARG A 85 8.90 6.78 -11.79
N LEU A 86 8.82 5.46 -11.91
CA LEU A 86 7.77 4.67 -11.24
C LEU A 86 7.89 4.78 -9.72
N TYR A 87 9.11 4.70 -9.18
CA TYR A 87 9.36 4.88 -7.76
C TYR A 87 8.86 6.24 -7.25
N HIS A 88 9.20 7.34 -7.93
CA HIS A 88 8.73 8.66 -7.55
C HIS A 88 7.21 8.81 -7.65
N MET A 89 6.59 8.20 -8.65
CA MET A 89 5.13 8.18 -8.78
C MET A 89 4.47 7.44 -7.61
N GLU A 90 4.94 6.24 -7.29
CA GLU A 90 4.38 5.45 -6.18
C GLU A 90 4.66 6.10 -4.81
N ALA A 91 5.83 6.68 -4.62
CA ALA A 91 6.14 7.43 -3.39
C ALA A 91 5.20 8.62 -3.19
N LYS A 92 4.88 9.35 -4.28
CA LYS A 92 3.91 10.43 -4.24
C LYS A 92 2.49 9.93 -3.97
N ASN A 93 2.07 8.84 -4.61
CA ASN A 93 0.76 8.23 -4.37
C ASN A 93 0.61 7.81 -2.90
N LEU A 94 1.66 7.25 -2.30
CA LEU A 94 1.68 6.86 -0.90
C LEU A 94 1.54 8.08 0.04
N GLU A 95 2.25 9.17 -0.25
CA GLU A 95 2.15 10.42 0.53
C GLU A 95 0.73 11.01 0.43
N GLU A 96 0.12 11.03 -0.75
CA GLU A 96 -1.26 11.49 -0.94
C GLU A 96 -2.26 10.62 -0.18
N GLU A 97 -2.07 9.30 -0.16
CA GLU A 97 -2.90 8.36 0.58
C GLU A 97 -2.78 8.55 2.10
N GLU A 98 -1.57 8.75 2.63
CA GLU A 98 -1.33 9.03 4.05
C GLU A 98 -2.07 10.30 4.49
N ILE A 99 -1.98 11.37 3.68
CA ILE A 99 -2.72 12.62 3.92
C ILE A 99 -4.24 12.39 3.92
N ASN A 100 -4.75 11.54 3.01
CA ASN A 100 -6.17 11.23 2.95
C ASN A 100 -6.63 10.41 4.17
N GLN A 101 -5.82 9.44 4.62
CA GLN A 101 -6.10 8.67 5.82
C GLN A 101 -6.15 9.55 7.08
N ASP A 102 -5.22 10.49 7.22
CA ASP A 102 -5.21 11.44 8.33
C ASP A 102 -6.44 12.36 8.35
N LYS A 103 -6.90 12.81 7.18
CA LYS A 103 -8.13 13.58 7.04
C LYS A 103 -9.35 12.76 7.47
N LEU A 104 -9.49 11.54 6.94
CA LEU A 104 -10.58 10.63 7.28
C LEU A 104 -10.60 10.30 8.78
N TYR A 105 -9.42 10.06 9.37
CA TYR A 105 -9.30 9.81 10.80
C TYR A 105 -9.73 11.03 11.63
N THR A 106 -9.35 12.23 11.21
CA THR A 106 -9.76 13.48 11.86
C THR A 106 -11.27 13.71 11.77
N GLU A 107 -11.88 13.43 10.61
CA GLU A 107 -13.33 13.51 10.43
C GLU A 107 -14.07 12.49 11.29
N TYR A 108 -13.58 11.25 11.33
CA TYR A 108 -14.11 10.20 12.20
C TYR A 108 -14.08 10.61 13.69
N LEU A 109 -12.99 11.21 14.17
CA LEU A 109 -12.90 11.69 15.56
C LEU A 109 -13.91 12.82 15.85
N LYS A 110 -14.12 13.73 14.88
CA LYS A 110 -15.14 14.78 15.00
C LYS A 110 -16.53 14.17 15.10
N GLU A 111 -16.86 13.22 14.23
CA GLU A 111 -18.17 12.55 14.25
C GLU A 111 -18.38 11.77 15.55
N LYS A 112 -17.37 11.04 16.00
CA LYS A 112 -17.40 10.32 17.27
C LYS A 112 -17.67 11.24 18.46
N SER A 113 -16.95 12.36 18.54
CA SER A 113 -17.17 13.35 19.62
C SER A 113 -18.56 14.00 19.55
N ALA A 114 -19.08 14.27 18.34
CA ALA A 114 -20.43 14.78 18.15
C ALA A 114 -21.49 13.78 18.62
N MET A 115 -21.34 12.50 18.27
CA MET A 115 -22.21 11.42 18.75
C MET A 115 -22.17 11.28 20.27
N ASP A 116 -20.99 11.35 20.88
CA ASP A 116 -20.85 11.28 22.34
C ASP A 116 -21.58 12.45 23.02
N CYS A 117 -21.46 13.67 22.49
CA CYS A 117 -22.21 14.83 22.96
C CYS A 117 -23.74 14.63 22.84
N GLN A 118 -24.21 14.15 21.69
CA GLN A 118 -25.63 13.85 21.47
C GLN A 118 -26.14 12.79 22.45
N LYS A 119 -25.35 11.74 22.70
CA LYS A 119 -25.68 10.70 23.67
C LYS A 119 -25.80 11.26 25.09
N GLN A 120 -24.90 12.14 25.51
CA GLN A 120 -25.01 12.80 26.83
C GLN A 120 -26.26 13.68 26.93
N LEU A 121 -26.57 14.44 25.88
CA LEU A 121 -27.80 15.24 25.83
C LEU A 121 -29.05 14.35 25.95
N LEU A 122 -29.12 13.24 25.22
CA LEU A 122 -30.23 12.29 25.31
C LEU A 122 -30.38 11.69 26.71
N LEU A 123 -29.27 11.40 27.40
CA LEU A 123 -29.31 10.93 28.79
C LEU A 123 -29.84 12.00 29.74
N SER A 124 -29.45 13.27 29.56
CA SER A 124 -29.98 14.40 30.33
C SER A 124 -31.49 14.56 30.11
N LEU A 125 -31.91 14.60 28.85
CA LEU A 125 -33.32 14.75 28.48
C LEU A 125 -34.17 13.60 29.01
N LYS A 126 -33.66 12.36 28.97
CA LYS A 126 -34.35 11.22 29.56
C LYS A 126 -34.58 11.43 31.06
N LYS A 127 -33.54 11.87 31.78
CA LYS A 127 -33.65 12.14 33.22
C LYS A 127 -34.67 13.25 33.51
N GLU A 128 -34.66 14.34 32.75
CA GLU A 128 -35.64 15.43 32.89
C GLU A 128 -37.07 14.96 32.62
N VAL A 129 -37.27 14.12 31.60
CA VAL A 129 -38.58 13.51 31.30
C VAL A 129 -39.05 12.59 32.42
N ASP A 130 -38.14 11.78 32.99
CA ASP A 130 -38.44 10.90 34.11
C ASP A 130 -38.86 11.73 35.35
N GLU A 131 -38.12 12.79 35.68
CA GLU A 131 -38.44 13.72 36.78
C GLU A 131 -39.79 14.42 36.61
N ILE A 132 -40.08 14.94 35.40
CA ILE A 132 -41.36 15.57 35.09
C ILE A 132 -42.50 14.55 35.19
N SER A 133 -42.28 13.32 34.71
CA SER A 133 -43.28 12.25 34.76
C SER A 133 -43.63 11.88 36.20
N GLU A 134 -42.64 11.75 37.08
CA GLU A 134 -42.84 11.53 38.51
C GLU A 134 -43.61 12.68 39.16
N LYS A 135 -43.23 13.93 38.85
CA LYS A 135 -43.93 15.12 39.35
C LYS A 135 -45.39 15.13 38.93
N VAL A 136 -45.70 14.92 37.66
CA VAL A 136 -47.07 14.85 37.14
C VAL A 136 -47.87 13.73 37.80
N ALA A 137 -47.25 12.57 38.03
CA ALA A 137 -47.89 11.47 38.75
C ALA A 137 -48.26 11.87 40.19
N SER A 138 -47.36 12.56 40.90
CA SER A 138 -47.61 13.05 42.25
C SER A 138 -48.71 14.11 42.31
N GLU A 139 -48.69 15.09 41.41
CA GLU A 139 -49.71 16.14 41.30
C GLU A 139 -51.09 15.55 40.99
N ARG A 140 -51.14 14.49 40.17
CA ARG A 140 -52.40 13.79 39.86
C ARG A 140 -53.01 13.12 41.09
N VAL A 141 -52.20 12.56 41.99
CA VAL A 141 -52.70 11.99 43.26
C VAL A 141 -53.32 13.09 44.12
N ILE A 142 -52.59 14.19 44.31
CA ILE A 142 -53.07 15.35 45.08
C ILE A 142 -54.38 15.89 44.51
N TYR A 143 -54.45 16.07 43.19
CA TYR A 143 -55.67 16.52 42.51
C TYR A 143 -56.87 15.60 42.77
N ILE A 144 -56.68 14.28 42.76
CA ILE A 144 -57.76 13.32 43.03
C ILE A 144 -58.24 13.46 44.48
N ASP A 145 -57.32 13.60 45.44
CA ASP A 145 -57.64 13.77 46.85
C ASP A 145 -58.39 15.09 47.10
N GLU A 146 -57.89 16.20 46.57
CA GLU A 146 -58.55 17.51 46.64
C GLU A 146 -59.95 17.47 46.01
N ARG A 147 -60.10 16.79 44.86
CA ARG A 147 -61.41 16.61 44.21
C ARG A 147 -62.38 15.84 45.10
N LEU A 148 -61.92 14.81 45.81
CA LEU A 148 -62.76 14.07 46.75
C LEU A 148 -63.19 14.94 47.93
N VAL A 149 -62.30 15.77 48.47
CA VAL A 149 -62.62 16.72 49.54
C VAL A 149 -63.71 17.71 49.09
N VAL A 150 -63.56 18.30 47.90
CA VAL A 150 -64.56 19.22 47.35
C VAL A 150 -65.91 18.53 47.14
N GLN A 151 -65.93 17.28 46.66
CA GLN A 151 -67.17 16.52 46.49
C GLN A 151 -67.87 16.23 47.82
N ASN A 152 -67.12 15.95 48.88
CA ASN A 152 -67.69 15.74 50.21
C ASN A 152 -68.26 17.04 50.78
N LEU A 153 -67.54 18.16 50.66
CA LEU A 153 -68.03 19.47 51.09
C LEU A 153 -69.29 19.88 50.34
N LEU A 154 -69.39 19.58 49.04
CA LEU A 154 -70.60 19.83 48.26
C LEU A 154 -71.79 19.07 48.82
N LYS A 155 -71.64 17.76 49.08
CA LYS A 155 -72.71 16.93 49.67
C LYS A 155 -73.15 17.44 51.05
N ASP A 156 -72.20 17.85 51.90
CA ASP A 156 -72.50 18.40 53.22
C ASP A 156 -73.29 19.72 53.11
N LEU A 157 -72.96 20.57 52.13
CA LEU A 157 -73.69 21.81 51.86
C LEU A 157 -75.09 21.55 51.30
N GLU A 158 -75.25 20.58 50.40
CA GLU A 158 -76.55 20.14 49.88
C GLU A 158 -77.44 19.61 51.01
N PHE A 159 -76.92 18.76 51.89
CA PHE A 159 -77.64 18.26 53.05
C PHE A 159 -78.10 19.38 54.00
N LYS A 160 -77.20 20.32 54.34
CA LYS A 160 -77.55 21.47 55.19
C LYS A 160 -78.59 22.39 54.55
N LEU A 161 -78.56 22.54 53.22
CA LEU A 161 -79.56 23.32 52.50
C LEU A 161 -80.95 22.65 52.61
N GLU A 162 -81.01 21.33 52.49
CA GLU A 162 -82.25 20.56 52.64
C GLU A 162 -82.82 20.69 54.06
N GLU A 163 -82.00 20.53 55.11
CA GLU A 163 -82.42 20.80 56.50
C GLU A 163 -82.93 22.24 56.71
N LEU A 164 -82.29 23.22 56.09
CA LEU A 164 -82.74 24.62 56.15
C LEU A 164 -84.09 24.84 55.47
N LEU A 165 -84.35 24.15 54.36
CA LEU A 165 -85.63 24.22 53.65
C LEU A 165 -86.74 23.54 54.45
N ASP A 166 -86.47 22.40 55.07
CA ASP A 166 -87.43 21.69 55.93
C ASP A 166 -87.80 22.50 57.18
N THR A 167 -86.80 23.07 57.85
CA THR A 167 -87.01 23.95 59.01
C THR A 167 -87.78 25.21 58.62
N LYS A 168 -87.45 25.81 57.47
CA LYS A 168 -88.23 26.93 56.92
C LYS A 168 -89.70 26.54 56.68
N SER A 169 -89.95 25.40 56.04
CA SER A 169 -91.32 24.93 55.77
C SER A 169 -92.11 24.71 57.06
N THR A 170 -91.46 24.15 58.09
CA THR A 170 -92.06 23.97 59.42
C THR A 170 -92.44 25.30 60.07
N LEU A 171 -91.53 26.28 60.06
CA LEU A 171 -91.77 27.62 60.60
C LEU A 171 -92.86 28.38 59.84
N GLU A 172 -92.94 28.22 58.52
CA GLU A 172 -94.00 28.80 57.70
C GLU A 172 -95.37 28.21 58.08
N ALA A 173 -95.45 26.90 58.30
CA ALA A 173 -96.67 26.24 58.77
C ALA A 173 -97.08 26.69 60.20
N GLU A 174 -96.12 26.81 61.12
CA GLU A 174 -96.38 27.33 62.47
C GLU A 174 -96.90 28.77 62.44
N LYS A 175 -96.31 29.62 61.59
CA LYS A 175 -96.76 31.01 61.39
C LYS A 175 -98.19 31.06 60.87
N GLU A 176 -98.55 30.20 59.91
CA GLU A 176 -99.89 30.12 59.34
C GLU A 176 -100.92 29.63 60.39
N ALA A 177 -100.55 28.63 61.21
CA ALA A 177 -101.37 28.16 62.32
C ALA A 177 -101.65 29.28 63.36
N LEU A 178 -100.64 30.08 63.71
CA LEU A 178 -100.80 31.22 64.61
C LEU A 178 -101.70 32.32 64.01
N GLN A 179 -101.71 32.51 62.69
CA GLN A 179 -102.62 33.44 62.04
C GLN A 179 -104.07 32.97 62.09
N ILE A 180 -104.34 31.65 62.00
CA ILE A 180 -105.69 31.08 62.09
C ILE A 180 -106.27 31.20 63.51
N LEU A 181 -105.43 31.12 64.54
CA LEU A 181 -105.84 31.20 65.95
C LEU A 181 -106.20 32.62 66.44
N ARG A 182 -106.05 33.64 65.58
CA ARG A 182 -106.20 35.06 65.92
C ARG A 182 -107.45 35.67 65.30
#